data_AF-A0A7Y2G7P2-F1
#
_entry.id   AF-A0A7Y2G7P2-F1
#
_cell.length_a   1.000
_cell.length_b   1.000
_cell.length_c   1.000
_cell.angle_alpha   90.00
_cell.angle_beta   90.00
_cell.angle_gamma   90.00
#
_symmetry.space_group_name_H-M   'P 1'
#
loop_
_entity.id
_entity.type
_entity.pdbx_description
1 polymer ?
#
loop_
_entity_poly.entity_id
_entity_poly.type
_entity_poly.pdbx_seq_one_letter_code
_entity_poly.pdbx_strand_id
1 'polypeptide(L)'
;MTLRKVYTAWWPLAASWLMMGFDLPAVSATMARLPDPEISLAAYGGIVFPLSLLIEAPIIMLLSASTALTRDWDAYRKLRRFMLASGGALTLLHLAVAVTPLFDLVVVGLLQAPEPIREPARIGLIIMT
;
A
#
# COMPACT_ATOMS: atom_id res chain seq x y z
N MET A 1 -26.69 14.03 20.75
CA MET A 1 -25.47 13.39 21.29
C MET A 1 -24.67 14.44 22.06
N THR A 2 -24.18 14.14 23.26
CA THR A 2 -23.30 15.05 24.02
C THR A 2 -21.89 15.08 23.44
N LEU A 3 -21.20 16.23 23.43
CA LEU A 3 -19.83 16.39 22.90
C LEU A 3 -18.86 15.31 23.40
N ARG A 4 -18.98 14.91 24.67
CA ARG A 4 -18.16 13.86 25.30
C ARG A 4 -18.29 12.49 24.64
N LYS A 5 -19.48 12.13 24.14
CA LYS A 5 -19.73 10.87 23.42
C LYS A 5 -19.14 10.90 22.00
N VAL A 6 -19.16 12.06 21.35
CA VAL A 6 -18.52 12.23 20.03
C VAL A 6 -17.00 12.09 20.17
N TYR A 7 -16.40 12.81 21.13
CA TYR A 7 -14.95 12.75 21.34
C TYR A 7 -14.43 11.33 21.63
N THR A 8 -15.08 10.60 22.54
CA THR A 8 -14.68 9.23 22.91
C THR A 8 -14.86 8.22 21.78
N ALA A 9 -15.85 8.40 20.90
CA ALA A 9 -16.04 7.53 19.75
C ALA A 9 -15.05 7.82 18.61
N TRP A 10 -14.67 9.08 18.42
CA TRP A 10 -13.85 9.52 17.28
C TRP A 10 -12.34 9.52 17.55
N TRP A 11 -11.92 9.65 18.81
CA TRP A 11 -10.50 9.65 19.16
C TRP A 11 -9.73 8.40 18.66
N PRO A 12 -10.22 7.15 18.85
CA PRO A 12 -9.52 5.97 18.36
C PRO A 12 -9.43 5.91 16.84
N LEU A 13 -10.49 6.38 16.16
CA LEU A 13 -10.51 6.47 14.70
C LEU A 13 -9.45 7.47 14.23
N ALA A 14 -9.43 8.68 14.80
CA ALA A 14 -8.44 9.70 14.49
C ALA A 14 -7.00 9.20 14.72
N ALA A 15 -6.76 8.49 15.83
CA ALA A 15 -5.47 7.87 16.12
C ALA A 15 -5.06 6.84 15.05
N SER A 16 -6.00 6.02 14.56
CA SER A 16 -5.74 5.05 13.50
C SER A 16 -5.35 5.73 12.18
N TRP A 17 -6.04 6.82 11.82
CA TRP A 17 -5.72 7.63 10.65
C TRP A 17 -4.37 8.35 10.78
N LEU A 18 -4.04 8.88 11.97
CA LEU A 18 -2.73 9.47 12.24
C LEU A 18 -1.61 8.45 12.09
N MET A 19 -1.83 7.22 12.57
CA MET A 19 -0.83 6.15 12.46
C MET A 19 -0.62 5.73 11.00
N MET A 20 -1.68 5.65 10.20
CA MET A 20 -1.57 5.48 8.74
C MET A 20 -0.80 6.63 8.07
N GLY A 21 -1.09 7.88 8.44
CA GLY A 21 -0.42 9.04 7.86
C GLY A 21 1.05 9.18 8.26
N PHE A 22 1.45 8.56 9.38
CA PHE A 22 2.82 8.61 9.88
C PHE A 22 3.78 7.64 9.17
N ASP A 23 3.25 6.62 8.51
CA ASP A 23 4.04 5.61 7.81
C ASP A 23 4.95 6.22 6.73
N LEU A 24 4.37 7.04 5.84
CA LEU A 24 5.11 7.63 4.73
C LEU A 24 6.24 8.59 5.19
N PRO A 25 6.02 9.51 6.17
CA PRO A 25 7.10 10.29 6.76
C PRO A 25 8.19 9.44 7.44
N ALA A 26 7.82 8.38 8.16
CA ALA A 26 8.78 7.52 8.85
C ALA A 26 9.70 6.78 7.88
N VAL A 27 9.14 6.23 6.80
CA VAL A 27 9.92 5.59 5.74
C VAL A 27 10.79 6.64 5.04
N SER A 28 10.25 7.80 4.69
CA SER A 28 11.00 8.88 4.04
C SER A 28 12.18 9.37 4.88
N ALA A 29 12.00 9.49 6.20
CA ALA A 29 13.08 9.87 7.11
C ALA A 29 14.21 8.83 7.18
N THR A 30 13.88 7.56 6.96
CA THR A 30 14.84 6.45 6.90
C THR A 30 15.56 6.45 5.56
N MET A 31 14.83 6.61 4.45
CA MET A 31 15.40 6.70 3.10
C MET A 31 16.36 7.89 2.97
N ALA A 32 16.07 9.01 3.63
CA ALA A 32 16.93 10.19 3.65
C ALA A 32 18.30 9.97 4.34
N ARG A 33 18.47 8.87 5.08
CA ARG A 33 19.71 8.52 5.81
C ARG A 33 20.52 7.41 5.12
N LEU A 34 20.07 6.93 3.97
CA LEU A 34 20.80 5.97 3.15
C LEU A 34 21.96 6.64 2.39
N PRO A 35 22.92 5.86 1.85
CA PRO A 35 24.07 6.40 1.12
C PRO A 35 23.69 7.31 -0.06
N ASP A 36 22.59 7.00 -0.75
CA ASP A 36 22.05 7.78 -1.87
C ASP A 36 20.60 8.26 -1.58
N PRO A 37 20.42 9.33 -0.79
CA PRO A 37 19.10 9.80 -0.35
C PRO A 37 18.17 10.20 -1.49
N GLU A 38 18.69 10.92 -2.49
CA GLU A 38 17.90 11.43 -3.62
C GLU A 38 17.36 10.29 -4.47
N ILE A 39 18.21 9.31 -4.78
CA ILE A 39 17.84 8.11 -5.53
C ILE A 39 16.83 7.27 -4.74
N SER A 40 17.08 7.06 -3.44
CA SER A 40 16.21 6.25 -2.57
C SER A 40 14.83 6.86 -2.41
N LEU A 41 14.76 8.18 -2.20
CA LEU A 41 13.48 8.92 -2.09
C LEU A 41 12.74 8.98 -3.42
N ALA A 42 13.43 9.18 -4.54
CA ALA A 42 12.83 9.20 -5.87
C ALA A 42 12.28 7.81 -6.25
N ALA A 43 13.03 6.75 -5.97
CA ALA A 43 12.57 5.38 -6.21
C ALA A 43 11.36 5.03 -5.34
N TYR A 44 11.43 5.28 -4.03
CA TYR A 44 10.34 4.93 -3.11
C TYR A 44 9.08 5.77 -3.34
N GLY A 45 9.21 7.10 -3.31
CA GLY A 45 8.08 8.00 -3.40
C GLY A 45 7.50 8.13 -4.81
N GLY A 46 8.34 8.03 -5.83
CA GLY A 46 7.94 8.22 -7.23
C GLY A 46 7.42 6.95 -7.91
N ILE A 47 7.87 5.77 -7.49
CA ILE A 47 7.58 4.51 -8.20
C ILE A 47 6.97 3.47 -7.25
N VAL A 48 7.70 3.09 -6.20
CA VAL A 48 7.34 1.94 -5.36
C VAL A 48 5.99 2.18 -4.66
N PHE A 49 5.86 3.28 -3.91
CA PHE A 49 4.64 3.58 -3.17
C PHE A 49 3.40 3.75 -4.06
N PRO A 50 3.39 4.58 -5.12
CA PRO A 50 2.21 4.75 -5.95
C PRO A 50 1.81 3.48 -6.72
N LEU A 51 2.77 2.67 -7.18
CA LEU A 51 2.46 1.40 -7.83
C LEU A 51 1.88 0.37 -6.86
N SER A 52 2.45 0.23 -5.67
CA SER A 52 1.90 -0.63 -4.62
C SER A 52 0.48 -0.20 -4.26
N LEU A 53 0.25 1.11 -4.05
CA LEU A 53 -1.07 1.65 -3.74
C LEU A 53 -2.09 1.38 -4.85
N LEU A 54 -1.69 1.50 -6.12
CA LEU A 54 -2.56 1.21 -7.26
C LEU A 54 -3.00 -0.25 -7.28
N ILE A 55 -2.07 -1.17 -6.98
CA ILE A 55 -2.35 -2.61 -6.93
C ILE A 55 -3.23 -2.95 -5.72
N GLU A 56 -3.00 -2.30 -4.57
CA GLU A 56 -3.76 -2.52 -3.33
C GLU A 56 -5.15 -1.84 -3.34
N ALA A 57 -5.35 -0.78 -4.12
CA ALA A 57 -6.58 0.01 -4.13
C ALA A 57 -7.89 -0.80 -4.13
N PRO A 58 -8.05 -1.91 -4.89
CA PRO A 58 -9.27 -2.71 -4.89
C PRO A 58 -9.57 -3.38 -3.54
N ILE A 59 -8.53 -3.73 -2.76
CA ILE A 59 -8.70 -4.43 -1.48
C ILE A 59 -8.87 -3.47 -0.31
N ILE A 60 -8.46 -2.21 -0.42
CA ILE A 60 -8.65 -1.21 0.65
C ILE A 60 -10.14 -1.07 1.01
N MET A 61 -11.04 -1.13 0.01
CA MET A 61 -12.49 -1.09 0.24
C MET A 61 -13.05 -2.29 0.99
N LEU A 62 -12.29 -3.38 1.14
CA LEU A 62 -12.71 -4.56 1.88
C LEU A 62 -12.99 -4.21 3.36
N LEU A 63 -12.31 -3.21 3.92
CA LEU A 63 -12.60 -2.72 5.27
C LEU A 63 -14.04 -2.22 5.36
N SER A 64 -14.49 -1.38 4.43
CA SER A 64 -15.86 -0.89 4.36
C SER A 64 -16.86 -2.02 4.04
N ALA A 65 -16.47 -2.96 3.18
CA ALA A 65 -17.30 -4.14 2.90
C ALA A 65 -17.48 -5.00 4.16
N SER A 66 -16.46 -5.11 5.01
CA SER A 66 -16.51 -5.91 6.23
C SER A 66 -17.50 -5.37 7.25
N THR A 67 -17.59 -4.06 7.41
CA THR A 67 -18.54 -3.42 8.34
C THR A 67 -19.97 -3.44 7.79
N ALA A 68 -20.15 -3.39 6.47
CA ALA A 68 -21.47 -3.39 5.84
C ALA A 68 -22.09 -4.80 5.72
N LEU A 69 -21.29 -5.81 5.37
CA LEU A 69 -21.77 -7.14 4.97
C LEU A 69 -21.69 -8.20 6.07
N THR A 70 -20.83 -8.02 7.08
CA THR A 70 -20.64 -9.03 8.12
C THR A 70 -21.71 -8.89 9.21
N ARG A 71 -22.77 -9.69 9.11
CA ARG A 71 -23.88 -9.71 10.09
C ARG A 71 -23.99 -11.02 10.86
N ASP A 72 -23.48 -12.10 10.29
CA ASP A 72 -23.45 -13.42 10.88
C ASP A 72 -22.14 -14.15 10.51
N TRP A 73 -21.97 -15.35 11.09
CA TRP A 73 -20.77 -16.15 10.90
C TRP A 73 -20.58 -16.64 9.47
N ASP A 74 -21.66 -16.86 8.73
CA ASP A 74 -21.61 -17.32 7.34
C ASP A 74 -21.18 -16.20 6.38
N ALA A 75 -21.68 -14.99 6.58
CA ALA A 75 -21.23 -13.78 5.90
C ALA A 75 -19.74 -13.53 6.18
N TYR A 76 -19.32 -13.66 7.44
CA TYR A 76 -17.90 -13.55 7.82
C TYR A 76 -17.03 -14.55 7.06
N ARG A 77 -17.42 -15.84 7.02
CA ARG A 77 -16.66 -16.89 6.33
C ARG A 77 -16.56 -16.63 4.82
N LYS A 78 -17.63 -16.17 4.19
CA LYS A 78 -17.63 -15.81 2.75
C LYS A 78 -16.69 -14.63 2.49
N LEU A 79 -16.80 -13.58 3.30
CA LEU A 79 -15.93 -12.41 3.18
C LEU A 79 -14.47 -12.74 3.42
N ARG A 80 -14.16 -13.60 4.40
CA ARG A 80 -12.79 -14.08 4.66
C ARG A 80 -12.22 -14.88 3.50
N ARG A 81 -13.02 -15.71 2.82
CA ARG A 81 -12.56 -16.41 1.61
C ARG A 81 -12.27 -15.43 0.48
N PHE A 82 -13.15 -14.46 0.27
CA PHE A 82 -12.93 -13.40 -0.71
C PHE A 82 -11.66 -12.59 -0.37
N MET A 83 -11.48 -12.20 0.89
CA MET A 83 -10.28 -11.52 1.38
C MET A 83 -9.01 -12.30 1.02
N LEU A 84 -8.95 -13.58 1.38
CA LEU A 84 -7.75 -14.39 1.16
C LEU A 84 -7.50 -14.63 -0.34
N ALA A 85 -8.54 -14.84 -1.13
CA ALA A 85 -8.42 -15.03 -2.57
C ALA A 85 -7.95 -13.74 -3.27
N SER A 86 -8.59 -12.60 -2.97
CA SER A 86 -8.23 -11.29 -3.52
C SER A 86 -6.84 -10.85 -3.05
N GLY A 87 -6.53 -11.02 -1.76
CA GLY A 87 -5.21 -10.70 -1.21
C GLY A 87 -4.12 -11.53 -1.88
N GLY A 88 -4.30 -12.85 -1.95
CA GLY A 88 -3.35 -13.73 -2.64
C GLY A 88 -3.20 -13.38 -4.14
N ALA A 89 -4.30 -13.08 -4.83
CA ALA A 89 -4.26 -12.70 -6.24
C ALA A 89 -3.52 -11.37 -6.46
N LEU A 90 -3.75 -10.36 -5.60
CA LEU A 90 -3.07 -9.07 -5.69
C LEU A 90 -1.59 -9.16 -5.31
N THR A 91 -1.24 -9.95 -4.29
CA THR A 91 0.17 -10.23 -3.96
C THR A 91 0.89 -10.92 -5.11
N LEU A 92 0.26 -11.94 -5.73
CA LEU A 92 0.82 -12.60 -6.91
C LEU A 92 0.95 -11.64 -8.11
N LEU A 93 -0.03 -10.76 -8.30
CA LEU A 93 0.02 -9.71 -9.33
C LEU A 93 1.17 -8.74 -9.06
N HIS A 94 1.34 -8.29 -7.82
CA HIS A 94 2.43 -7.40 -7.42
C HIS A 94 3.79 -8.06 -7.65
N LEU A 95 3.94 -9.32 -7.22
CA LEU A 95 5.15 -10.09 -7.47
C LEU A 95 5.43 -10.25 -8.96
N ALA A 96 4.40 -10.60 -9.74
CA ALA A 96 4.52 -10.76 -11.18
C ALA A 96 4.99 -9.46 -11.83
N VAL A 97 4.41 -8.31 -11.47
CA VAL A 97 4.85 -7.01 -12.01
C VAL A 97 6.31 -6.72 -11.64
N ALA A 98 6.72 -7.00 -10.40
CA ALA A 98 8.07 -6.72 -9.90
C ALA A 98 9.16 -7.59 -10.56
N VAL A 99 8.88 -8.86 -10.82
CA VAL A 99 9.87 -9.82 -11.36
C VAL A 99 9.84 -9.95 -12.88
N THR A 100 8.75 -9.58 -13.54
CA THR A 100 8.62 -9.69 -15.00
C THR A 100 9.08 -8.41 -15.72
N PRO A 101 9.20 -8.43 -17.06
CA PRO A 101 9.48 -7.24 -17.87
C PRO A 101 8.37 -6.17 -17.82
N LEU A 102 7.23 -6.47 -17.18
CA LEU A 102 6.17 -5.47 -16.92
C LEU A 102 6.70 -4.28 -16.12
N PHE A 103 7.64 -4.52 -15.19
CA PHE A 103 8.32 -3.44 -14.49
C PHE A 103 8.94 -2.44 -15.47
N ASP A 104 9.67 -2.91 -16.47
CA ASP A 104 10.38 -2.03 -17.41
C ASP A 104 9.39 -1.28 -18.32
N LEU A 105 8.28 -1.91 -18.72
CA LEU A 105 7.21 -1.24 -19.46
C LEU A 105 6.61 -0.06 -18.68
N VAL A 106 6.38 -0.24 -17.37
CA VAL A 106 5.79 0.81 -16.53
C VAL A 106 6.83 1.85 -16.13
N VAL A 107 7.99 1.43 -15.66
CA VAL A 107 9.00 2.32 -15.06
C VAL A 107 9.84 3.01 -16.13
N VAL A 108 10.24 2.30 -17.19
CA VAL A 108 11.02 2.89 -18.29
C VAL A 108 10.11 3.45 -19.37
N GLY A 109 9.05 2.72 -19.75
CA GLY A 109 8.14 3.14 -20.82
C GLY A 109 7.20 4.27 -20.42
N LEU A 110 6.46 4.10 -19.32
CA LEU A 110 5.42 5.06 -18.91
C LEU A 110 5.96 6.18 -18.01
N LEU A 111 6.75 5.83 -16.99
CA LEU A 111 7.28 6.79 -16.01
C LEU A 111 8.60 7.44 -16.43
N GLN A 112 9.23 6.96 -17.51
CA GLN A 112 10.50 7.47 -18.05
C GLN A 112 11.59 7.64 -16.98
N ALA A 113 11.63 6.69 -16.03
CA ALA A 113 12.52 6.74 -14.89
C ALA A 113 14.01 6.77 -15.31
N PRO A 114 14.82 7.70 -14.76
CA PRO A 114 16.27 7.71 -14.94
C PRO A 114 16.89 6.36 -14.58
N GLU A 115 17.94 5.96 -15.31
CA GLU A 115 18.64 4.68 -15.08
C GLU A 115 19.05 4.43 -13.62
N PRO A 116 19.56 5.43 -12.86
CA PRO A 116 19.98 5.22 -11.47
C PRO A 116 18.85 4.80 -10.51
N ILE A 117 17.59 5.11 -10.81
CA ILE A 117 16.45 4.80 -9.92
C ILE A 117 15.74 3.48 -10.25
N ARG A 118 16.04 2.86 -11.40
CA ARG A 118 15.32 1.66 -11.88
C ARG A 118 15.58 0.44 -11.01
N GLU A 119 16.85 0.16 -10.71
CA GLU A 119 17.23 -0.99 -9.90
C GLU A 119 16.77 -0.85 -8.44
N PRO A 120 16.98 0.31 -7.76
CA PRO A 120 16.41 0.55 -6.43
C PRO A 120 14.88 0.43 -6.41
N ALA A 121 14.18 0.93 -7.43
CA ALA A 121 12.72 0.82 -7.51
C ALA A 121 12.24 -0.62 -7.69
N ARG A 122 12.96 -1.45 -8.47
CA ARG A 122 12.64 -2.87 -8.64
C ARG A 122 12.80 -3.63 -7.31
N ILE A 123 13.92 -3.42 -6.62
CA ILE A 123 14.18 -4.02 -5.31
C ILE A 123 13.13 -3.57 -4.30
N GLY A 124 12.80 -2.27 -4.28
CA GLY A 124 11.77 -1.72 -3.40
C GLY A 124 10.40 -2.36 -3.62
N LEU A 125 9.98 -2.58 -4.87
CA LEU A 125 8.73 -3.30 -5.16
C LEU A 125 8.77 -4.74 -4.66
N ILE A 126 9.86 -5.48 -4.90
CA ILE A 126 9.99 -6.86 -4.44
C ILE A 126 9.88 -6.94 -2.90
N ILE A 127 10.48 -6.00 -2.18
CA ILE A 127 10.43 -5.96 -0.71
C ILE A 127 9.02 -5.66 -0.19
N MET A 128 8.22 -4.89 -0.95
CA MET A 128 6.86 -4.54 -0.57
C MET A 128 5.81 -5.61 -0.91
N THR A 129 6.18 -6.69 -1.60
CA THR A 129 5.26 -7.78 -1.99
C THR A 129 5.07 -8.82 -0.88
#